data_AF-J6DNR0-F1
#
_entry.id   AF-J6DNR0-F1
#
_cell.length_a   1.000
_cell.length_b   1.000
_cell.length_c   1.000
_cell.angle_alpha   90.00
_cell.angle_beta   90.00
_cell.angle_gamma   90.00
#
_symmetry.space_group_name_H-M   'P 1'
#
loop_
_entity.id
_entity.type
_entity.pdbx_description
1 polymer ?
#
loop_
_entity_poly.entity_id
_entity_poly.type
_entity_poly.pdbx_seq_one_letter_code
_entity_poly.pdbx_strand_id
1 'polypeptide(L)' 'MDRDNLAVLGNIAPPEATIRLFGDIALGTGEDIPDPYYGGQADFEPIYTMPLIGCSRLLETLGAERASCSGNTSSVR' A
#
# COMPACT_ATOMS: atom_id res chain seq x y z
N MET A 1 -6.95 -2.43 -4.62
CA MET A 1 -6.34 -3.77 -4.56
C MET A 1 -5.98 -4.21 -5.95
N ASP A 2 -6.92 -4.00 -6.86
CA ASP A 2 -6.77 -4.13 -8.29
C ASP A 2 -7.06 -2.78 -9.00
N ARG A 3 -6.99 -2.78 -10.33
CA ARG A 3 -7.31 -1.65 -11.20
C ARG A 3 -8.80 -1.32 -11.31
N ASP A 4 -9.68 -2.28 -11.10
CA ASP A 4 -11.13 -2.05 -11.14
C ASP A 4 -11.55 -1.20 -9.94
N ASN A 5 -11.02 -1.48 -8.75
CA ASN A 5 -11.19 -0.65 -7.57
C ASN A 5 -10.67 0.76 -7.82
N LEU A 6 -9.51 0.91 -8.47
CA LEU A 6 -8.95 2.23 -8.78
C LEU A 6 -9.86 3.03 -9.71
N ALA A 7 -10.41 2.38 -10.74
CA ALA A 7 -11.36 3.01 -11.66
C ALA A 7 -12.62 3.46 -10.92
N VAL A 8 -13.20 2.59 -10.08
CA VAL A 8 -14.39 2.93 -9.27
C VAL A 8 -14.11 4.09 -8.32
N LEU A 9 -12.99 4.04 -7.58
CA LEU A 9 -12.60 5.13 -6.66
C LEU A 9 -12.32 6.43 -7.42
N GLY A 10 -11.65 6.38 -8.56
CA GLY A 10 -11.36 7.55 -9.39
C GLY A 10 -12.61 8.25 -9.92
N ASN A 11 -13.71 7.52 -10.12
CA ASN A 11 -14.98 8.09 -10.56
C ASN A 11 -15.75 8.81 -9.44
N ILE A 12 -15.53 8.45 -8.18
CA ILE A 12 -16.31 8.98 -7.04
C ILE A 12 -15.52 9.91 -6.12
N ALA A 13 -14.19 9.92 -6.25
CA ALA A 13 -13.33 10.67 -5.35
C ALA A 13 -13.28 12.17 -5.72
N PRO A 14 -13.13 13.05 -4.71
CA PRO A 14 -12.89 14.46 -4.96
C PRO A 14 -11.51 14.68 -5.61
N PRO A 15 -11.30 15.81 -6.32
CA PRO A 15 -10.04 16.07 -7.06
C PRO A 15 -8.77 16.02 -6.20
N GLU A 16 -8.88 16.29 -4.90
CA GLU A 16 -7.75 16.33 -3.96
C GLU A 16 -7.37 14.94 -3.42
N ALA A 17 -8.17 13.91 -3.70
CA ALA A 17 -7.90 12.57 -3.21
C ALA A 17 -6.68 11.95 -3.90
N THR A 18 -5.76 11.42 -3.11
CA THR A 18 -4.64 10.62 -3.62
C THR A 18 -5.03 9.15 -3.59
N ILE A 19 -5.24 8.56 -4.78
CA ILE A 19 -5.59 7.16 -4.95
C ILE A 19 -4.47 6.47 -5.73
N ARG A 20 -4.01 5.32 -5.25
CA ARG A 20 -2.86 4.58 -5.81
C ARG A 20 -3.08 3.08 -5.72
N LEU A 21 -2.50 2.32 -6.66
CA LEU A 21 -2.50 0.87 -6.60
C LEU A 21 -1.67 0.40 -5.39
N PHE A 22 -2.16 -0.62 -4.69
CA PHE A 22 -1.43 -1.22 -3.59
C PHE A 22 -0.10 -1.84 -4.07
N GLY A 23 -0.12 -2.57 -5.19
CA GLY A 23 1.08 -3.16 -5.78
C GLY A 23 2.16 -2.15 -6.16
N ASP A 24 1.80 -0.91 -6.52
CA ASP A 24 2.77 0.15 -6.78
C ASP A 24 3.44 0.63 -5.49
N ILE A 25 2.64 0.92 -4.46
CA ILE A 25 3.11 1.62 -3.25
C ILE A 25 3.68 0.65 -2.22
N ALA A 26 3.08 -0.52 -2.05
CA ALA A 26 3.43 -1.46 -0.99
C ALA A 26 4.38 -2.56 -1.44
N LEU A 27 4.29 -3.00 -2.70
CA LEU A 27 5.10 -4.10 -3.23
C LEU A 27 6.21 -3.61 -4.15
N GLY A 28 6.01 -2.48 -4.84
CA GLY A 28 6.90 -1.97 -5.87
C GLY A 28 6.85 -2.77 -7.18
N THR A 29 5.81 -3.59 -7.36
CA THR A 29 5.64 -4.49 -8.53
C THR A 29 4.58 -3.98 -9.51
N GLY A 30 3.63 -3.16 -9.05
CA GLY A 30 2.50 -2.68 -9.87
C GLY A 30 1.47 -3.74 -10.24
N GLU A 31 1.56 -4.91 -9.62
CA GLU A 31 0.62 -6.01 -9.80
C GLU A 31 -0.69 -5.76 -9.05
N ASP A 32 -1.78 -6.33 -9.57
CA ASP A 32 -3.06 -6.38 -8.87
C ASP A 32 -3.02 -7.49 -7.80
N ILE A 33 -3.72 -7.27 -6.70
CA ILE A 33 -3.99 -8.33 -5.72
C ILE A 33 -5.26 -9.06 -6.16
N PRO A 34 -5.21 -10.36 -6.48
CA PRO A 34 -6.40 -11.10 -6.91
C PRO A 34 -7.49 -11.09 -5.84
N ASP A 35 -8.75 -11.02 -6.25
CA ASP A 35 -9.88 -11.16 -5.33
C ASP A 35 -10.03 -12.63 -4.89
N PRO A 36 -9.87 -12.94 -3.59
CA PRO A 36 -9.97 -14.31 -3.11
C PRO A 36 -11.41 -14.85 -3.04
N TYR A 37 -12.43 -14.00 -3.23
CA TYR A 37 -13.82 -14.30 -2.83
C TYR A 37 -14.42 -15.55 -3.49
N TYR A 38 -13.98 -15.89 -4.71
CA TYR A 38 -14.49 -17.04 -5.47
C TYR A 38 -13.55 -18.26 -5.49
N GLY A 39 -12.42 -18.20 -4.77
CA GLY A 39 -11.42 -19.26 -4.70
C GLY A 39 -11.66 -20.26 -3.55
N GLY A 40 -10.89 -21.35 -3.55
CA GLY A 40 -10.83 -22.26 -2.41
C GLY A 40 -9.86 -21.77 -1.33
N GLN A 41 -9.89 -22.41 -0.15
CA GLN A 41 -8.97 -22.06 0.94
C GLN A 41 -7.48 -22.21 0.55
N ALA A 42 -7.16 -23.15 -0.34
CA ALA A 42 -5.81 -23.34 -0.85
C ALA A 42 -5.33 -22.18 -1.74
N ASP A 43 -6.25 -21.47 -2.39
CA ASP A 43 -5.95 -20.34 -3.26
C ASP A 43 -5.84 -19.02 -2.48
N PHE A 44 -6.36 -18.99 -1.24
CA PHE A 44 -6.34 -17.81 -0.38
C PHE A 44 -4.95 -17.45 0.12
N GLU A 45 -4.16 -18.44 0.56
CA GLU A 45 -2.87 -18.18 1.23
C GLU A 45 -1.88 -17.38 0.37
N PRO A 46 -1.67 -17.71 -0.92
CA PRO A 46 -0.81 -16.90 -1.78
C PRO A 46 -1.33 -15.47 -1.97
N ILE A 47 -2.66 -15.29 -2.07
CA ILE A 47 -3.29 -13.97 -2.22
C ILE A 47 -3.10 -13.16 -0.94
N TYR A 48 -3.38 -13.74 0.23
CA TYR A 48 -3.25 -13.11 1.54
C TYR A 48 -1.80 -12.70 1.86
N THR A 49 -0.84 -13.49 1.39
CA THR A 49 0.59 -13.20 1.56
C THR A 49 0.98 -11.86 0.91
N MET A 50 0.34 -11.48 -0.20
CA MET A 50 0.69 -10.23 -0.89
C MET A 50 0.37 -8.97 -0.06
N PRO A 51 -0.85 -8.74 0.47
CA PRO A 51 -1.10 -7.64 1.40
C PRO A 51 -0.25 -7.71 2.67
N LEU A 52 -0.01 -8.91 3.21
CA LEU A 52 0.82 -9.08 4.40
C LEU A 52 2.24 -8.51 4.17
N ILE A 53 2.91 -8.95 3.10
CA ILE A 53 4.25 -8.46 2.72
C ILE A 53 4.22 -6.96 2.45
N GLY A 54 3.23 -6.48 1.70
CA GLY A 54 3.13 -5.07 1.34
C GLY A 54 2.95 -4.16 2.56
N CYS A 55 2.10 -4.55 3.51
CA CYS A 55 1.90 -3.80 4.75
C CYS A 55 3.17 -3.75 5.61
N SER A 56 3.90 -4.86 5.72
CA SER A 56 5.18 -4.88 6.44
C SER A 56 6.18 -3.89 5.83
N ARG A 57 6.33 -3.87 4.50
CA ARG A 57 7.22 -2.93 3.79
C ARG A 57 6.81 -1.47 3.94
N LEU A 58 5.50 -1.20 3.92
CA LEU A 58 4.99 0.15 4.14
C LEU A 58 5.32 0.65 5.54
N LEU A 59 5.14 -0.18 6.56
CA LEU A 59 5.46 0.18 7.94
C LEU A 59 6.95 0.48 8.12
N GLU A 60 7.84 -0.31 7.49
CA GLU A 60 9.27 -0.05 7.49
C GLU A 60 9.61 1.31 6.84
N THR A 61 9.01 1.60 5.68
CA THR A 61 9.24 2.85 4.94
C THR A 61 8.75 4.07 5.72
N LEU A 62 7.50 4.03 6.19
CA LEU A 62 6.91 5.12 6.97
C LEU A 62 7.62 5.31 8.33
N GLY A 63 8.09 4.22 8.94
CA GLY A 63 8.93 4.26 10.14
C GLY A 63 10.26 4.98 9.89
N ALA A 64 10.93 4.65 8.79
CA ALA A 64 12.20 5.28 8.39
C ALA A 64 12.04 6.77 8.07
N GLU A 65 10.97 7.16 7.35
CA GLU A 65 10.66 8.57 7.07
C GLU A 65 10.48 9.38 8.36
N ARG A 66 9.73 8.84 9.33
CA ARG A 66 9.52 9.51 10.63
C ARG A 66 10.81 9.67 11.42
N ALA A 67 11.70 8.68 11.37
CA ALA A 67 13.01 8.77 12.01
C ALA A 67 13.88 9.85 11.34
N SER A 68 13.87 9.95 10.01
CA SER A 68 14.62 10.97 9.26
C SER A 68 14.14 12.39 9.55
N CYS A 69 12.84 12.64 9.61
CA CYS A 69 12.28 13.96 9.94
C CYS A 69 12.50 14.40 11.41
N SER A 70 12.78 13.47 12.32
CA SER A 70 13.00 13.77 13.74
C SER A 70 14.40 14.33 14.06
N GLY A 71 15.31 14.36 13.09
CA GLY A 71 16.69 14.82 13.25
C GLY A 71 16.90 16.34 13.07
N ASN A 72 16.30 17.19 13.91
CA ASN A 72 16.86 18.53 14.14
C ASN A 72 16.38 19.14 15.48
N THR A 73 17.12 18.89 16.56
CA THR A 73 17.08 19.78 17.74
C THR A 73 18.26 20.74 17.64
N SER A 74 17.94 22.02 17.54
CA SER A 74 18.83 23.16 17.43
C SER A 74 20.04 23.10 18.36
N SER A 75 21.24 23.19 17.80
CA SER A 75 22.40 23.71 18.53
C SER A 75 22.30 25.23 18.54
N VAL A 76 21.71 25.79 19.59
CA VAL A 76 21.78 27.23 19.88
C VAL A 76 23.15 27.48 20.48
N ARG A 77 23.96 28.29 19.81
CA ARG A 77 25.19 28.87 20.34
C ARG A 77 24.90 30.26 20.91
#